data_AF-A0A7V6GA78-F1
#
_entry.id   AF-A0A7V6GA78-F1
#
_cell.length_a   1.000
_cell.length_b   1.000
_cell.length_c   1.000
_cell.angle_alpha   90.00
_cell.angle_beta   90.00
_cell.angle_gamma   90.00
#
_symmetry.space_group_name_H-M   'P 1'
#
loop_
_entity.id
_entity.type
_entity.pdbx_description
1 polymer ?
#
loop_
_entity_poly.entity_id
_entity_poly.type
_entity_poly.pdbx_seq_one_letter_code
_entity_poly.pdbx_strand_id
1 'polypeptide(L)'
;MEKKQVQNHRHDCNHLSGSHKSCITRVPIFNHLEKDQMDEIMKAIRTVSYKKGEIIYSAGDRSDSLYIVNTGKIRIYRLSDSGKEQIVRILTPGDFTG
;
A
#
# COMPACT_ATOMS: atom_id res chain seq x y z
N MET A 1 -14.65 -1.17 13.95
CA MET A 1 -14.31 -1.80 12.63
C MET A 1 -13.05 -1.17 12.06
N GLU A 2 -12.08 -1.94 11.54
CA GLU A 2 -10.88 -1.39 10.87
C GLU A 2 -11.17 -1.10 9.39
N LYS A 3 -10.66 0.01 8.86
CA LYS A 3 -10.85 0.48 7.48
C LYS A 3 -9.55 1.04 6.93
N LYS A 4 -9.31 0.85 5.63
CA LYS A 4 -8.15 1.41 4.92
C LYS A 4 -8.62 2.40 3.88
N GLN A 5 -8.03 3.59 3.90
CA GLN A 5 -8.43 4.70 3.04
C GLN A 5 -7.21 5.43 2.51
N VAL A 6 -7.28 5.84 1.24
CA VAL A 6 -6.23 6.66 0.64
C VAL A 6 -6.24 8.06 1.25
N GLN A 7 -5.10 8.47 1.79
CA GLN A 7 -4.88 9.83 2.26
C GLN A 7 -4.00 10.62 1.29
N ASN A 8 -4.25 11.92 1.24
CA ASN A 8 -3.36 12.85 0.57
C ASN A 8 -2.64 13.69 1.63
N HIS A 9 -1.32 13.55 1.71
CA HIS A 9 -0.47 14.50 2.42
C HIS A 9 0.55 15.00 1.39
N ARG A 10 0.37 16.25 0.95
CA ARG A 10 1.36 16.92 0.11
C ARG A 10 2.64 17.07 0.93
N HIS A 11 3.69 16.39 0.53
CA HIS A 11 5.05 16.79 0.81
C HIS A 11 5.78 16.72 -0.52
N ASP A 12 6.27 17.89 -0.96
CA ASP A 12 7.19 18.00 -2.07
C ASP A 12 8.43 17.18 -1.78
N CYS A 13 8.71 16.22 -2.64
CA CYS A 13 10.05 15.65 -2.77
C CYS A 13 10.38 15.60 -4.25
N ASN A 14 11.26 16.51 -4.64
CA ASN A 14 11.92 16.57 -5.92
C ASN A 14 12.75 15.30 -6.17
N HIS A 15 12.81 14.92 -7.45
CA HIS A 15 13.79 14.04 -8.09
C HIS A 15 13.78 12.54 -7.77
N LEU A 16 13.63 11.72 -8.82
CA LEU A 16 14.77 11.02 -9.41
C LEU A 16 14.41 10.43 -10.79
N SER A 17 15.19 10.84 -11.77
CA SER A 17 15.31 10.25 -13.11
C SER A 17 15.94 8.86 -13.04
N GLY A 18 15.58 8.01 -13.99
CA GLY A 18 16.44 6.90 -14.44
C GLY A 18 16.30 5.55 -13.73
N SER A 19 16.03 4.52 -14.54
CA SER A 19 16.00 3.09 -14.24
C SER A 19 14.70 2.58 -13.57
N HIS A 20 14.02 1.67 -14.26
CA HIS A 20 12.83 0.91 -13.83
C HIS A 20 13.13 0.06 -12.59
N LYS A 21 13.35 0.67 -11.42
CA LYS A 21 13.36 -0.07 -10.15
C LYS A 21 11.93 -0.47 -9.84
N SER A 22 11.62 -1.75 -10.03
CA SER A 22 10.33 -2.35 -9.70
C SER A 22 9.95 -2.01 -8.25
N CYS A 23 8.68 -1.65 -8.04
CA CYS A 23 8.14 -1.33 -6.71
C CYS A 23 8.44 -2.44 -5.69
N ILE A 24 8.55 -3.69 -6.16
CA ILE A 24 8.82 -4.87 -5.32
C ILE A 24 10.19 -4.79 -4.63
N THR A 25 11.21 -4.25 -5.29
CA THR A 25 12.56 -4.10 -4.70
C THR A 25 12.60 -3.16 -3.49
N ARG A 26 11.55 -2.37 -3.27
CA ARG A 26 11.41 -1.48 -2.12
C ARG A 26 10.67 -2.12 -0.94
N VAL A 27 10.07 -3.30 -1.15
CA VAL A 27 9.21 -3.96 -0.17
C VAL A 27 10.01 -5.02 0.58
N PRO A 28 10.24 -4.85 1.89
CA PRO A 28 11.17 -5.72 2.63
C PRO A 28 10.84 -7.20 2.61
N ILE A 29 9.56 -7.57 2.47
CA ILE A 29 9.13 -8.97 2.46
C ILE A 29 9.71 -9.76 1.28
N PHE A 30 10.12 -9.11 0.19
CA PHE A 30 10.66 -9.79 -0.99
C PHE A 30 12.19 -9.71 -1.11
N ASN A 31 12.88 -9.08 -0.15
CA ASN A 31 14.33 -8.87 -0.23
C ASN A 31 15.17 -10.16 -0.17
N HIS A 32 14.56 -11.29 0.22
CA HIS A 32 15.22 -12.59 0.30
C HIS A 32 15.08 -13.43 -0.98
N LEU A 33 14.38 -12.90 -1.99
CA LEU A 33 14.12 -13.61 -3.24
C LEU A 33 15.22 -13.35 -4.25
N GLU A 34 15.57 -14.39 -5.00
CA GLU A 34 16.45 -14.26 -6.15
C GLU A 34 15.72 -13.53 -7.30
N LYS A 35 16.50 -13.04 -8.26
CA LYS A 35 15.97 -12.25 -9.38
C LYS A 35 14.86 -12.98 -10.14
N ASP A 36 15.03 -14.27 -10.41
CA ASP A 36 14.06 -15.04 -11.19
C ASP A 36 12.73 -15.23 -10.43
N GLN A 37 12.80 -15.44 -9.11
CA GLN A 37 11.63 -15.49 -8.23
C GLN A 37 10.92 -14.13 -8.15
N MET A 38 11.70 -13.04 -8.09
CA MET A 38 11.19 -11.69 -8.13
C MET A 38 10.45 -11.42 -9.45
N ASP A 39 11.01 -11.88 -10.57
CA ASP A 39 10.42 -11.75 -11.90
C ASP A 39 9.11 -12.54 -12.03
N GLU A 40 8.99 -13.70 -11.38
CA GLU A 40 7.73 -14.45 -11.29
C GLU A 40 6.66 -13.69 -10.51
N ILE A 41 7.01 -13.12 -9.36
CA ILE A 41 6.06 -12.30 -8.58
C ILE A 41 5.63 -11.08 -9.38
N MET A 42 6.55 -10.41 -10.08
CA MET A 42 6.21 -9.27 -10.93
C MET A 42 5.13 -9.59 -11.97
N LYS A 43 5.09 -10.82 -12.50
CA LYS A 43 4.06 -11.25 -13.45
C LYS A 43 2.69 -11.41 -12.80
N ALA A 44 2.63 -11.69 -11.50
CA ALA A 44 1.39 -11.84 -10.75
C ALA A 44 0.83 -10.51 -10.20
N ILE A 45 1.66 -9.47 -10.10
CA ILE A 45 1.24 -8.18 -9.57
C ILE A 45 0.27 -7.45 -10.51
N ARG A 46 -0.79 -6.91 -9.92
CA ARG A 46 -1.72 -5.99 -10.59
C ARG A 46 -1.67 -4.62 -9.93
N THR A 47 -1.40 -3.59 -10.74
CA THR A 47 -1.45 -2.20 -10.27
C THR A 47 -2.88 -1.71 -10.26
N VAL A 48 -3.34 -1.19 -9.13
CA VAL A 48 -4.65 -0.53 -8.97
C VAL A 48 -4.44 0.87 -8.43
N SER A 49 -5.16 1.84 -8.99
CA SER A 49 -5.11 3.23 -8.58
C SER A 49 -6.41 3.63 -7.89
N TYR A 50 -6.28 4.38 -6.81
CA TYR A 50 -7.39 4.86 -6.00
C TYR A 50 -7.31 6.38 -5.85
N LYS A 51 -8.46 7.04 -5.83
CA LYS A 51 -8.58 8.47 -5.55
C LYS A 51 -8.53 8.73 -4.05
N LYS A 52 -8.16 9.96 -3.70
CA LYS A 52 -8.19 10.43 -2.30
C LYS A 52 -9.58 10.17 -1.71
N GLY A 53 -9.61 9.57 -0.51
CA GLY A 53 -10.84 9.31 0.22
C GLY A 53 -11.52 7.99 -0.14
N GLU A 54 -11.08 7.28 -1.19
CA GLU A 54 -11.59 5.95 -1.50
C GLU A 54 -11.16 4.94 -0.44
N ILE A 55 -12.09 4.05 -0.11
CA ILE A 55 -11.86 2.91 0.79
C ILE A 55 -11.31 1.77 -0.06
N ILE A 56 -10.18 1.23 0.37
CA ILE A 56 -9.54 0.10 -0.30
C ILE A 56 -10.23 -1.19 0.14
N TYR A 57 -10.41 -1.38 1.46
CA TYR A 57 -11.23 -2.43 2.04
C TYR A 57 -11.57 -2.14 3.51
N SER A 58 -12.54 -2.89 4.03
CA SER A 58 -13.02 -2.86 5.41
C SER A 58 -12.77 -4.21 6.11
N ALA A 59 -12.66 -4.19 7.44
CA ALA A 59 -12.56 -5.41 8.25
C ALA A 59 -13.78 -6.31 8.02
N GLY A 60 -13.53 -7.56 7.62
CA GLY A 60 -14.55 -8.53 7.25
C GLY A 60 -14.70 -8.72 5.73
N ASP A 61 -14.12 -7.83 4.91
CA ASP A 61 -14.01 -8.08 3.47
C ASP A 61 -13.10 -9.28 3.24
N ARG A 62 -13.59 -10.26 2.45
CA ARG A 62 -12.77 -11.37 2.00
C ARG A 62 -11.73 -10.84 1.03
N SER A 63 -10.49 -10.72 1.50
CA SER A 63 -9.35 -10.39 0.65
C SER A 63 -8.18 -11.29 1.03
N ASP A 64 -7.82 -12.19 0.13
CA ASP A 64 -6.57 -12.97 0.19
C ASP A 64 -5.44 -12.23 -0.56
N SER A 65 -5.52 -10.90 -0.67
CA SER A 65 -4.60 -10.08 -1.46
C SER A 65 -3.61 -9.31 -0.58
N LEU A 66 -2.34 -9.34 -0.98
CA LEU A 66 -1.30 -8.48 -0.44
C LEU A 66 -1.27 -7.16 -1.24
N TYR A 67 -1.41 -6.03 -0.55
CA TYR A 67 -1.31 -4.70 -1.11
C TYR A 67 0.05 -4.10 -0.82
N ILE A 68 0.65 -3.47 -1.83
CA ILE A 68 1.93 -2.76 -1.74
C ILE A 68 1.68 -1.31 -2.10
N VAL A 69 2.18 -0.38 -1.28
CA VAL A 69 2.13 1.04 -1.61
C VAL A 69 3.24 1.35 -2.60
N ASN A 70 2.89 1.55 -3.86
CA ASN A 70 3.83 2.02 -4.87
C ASN A 70 4.05 3.55 -4.76
N THR A 71 2.95 4.30 -4.65
CA THR A 71 2.95 5.76 -4.51
C THR A 71 1.82 6.22 -3.57
N GLY A 72 1.93 7.43 -3.03
CA GLY A 72 0.92 8.01 -2.14
C GLY A 72 0.98 7.49 -0.70
N LYS A 73 -0.15 7.59 0.02
CA LYS A 73 -0.28 7.16 1.41
C LYS A 73 -1.62 6.48 1.67
N ILE A 74 -1.61 5.44 2.49
CA ILE A 74 -2.83 4.76 2.96
C ILE A 74 -2.92 4.95 4.46
N ARG A 75 -4.08 5.40 4.94
CA ARG A 75 -4.41 5.45 6.36
C ARG A 75 -5.24 4.23 6.72
N ILE A 76 -4.77 3.48 7.71
CA ILE A 76 -5.51 2.42 8.38
C ILE A 76 -6.08 3.02 9.66
N TYR A 77 -7.39 2.94 9.85
CA TYR A 77 -8.06 3.47 11.02
C TYR A 77 -9.13 2.52 11.53
N ARG A 78 -9.48 2.65 12.80
CA ARG A 78 -10.62 1.98 13.42
C ARG A 78 -11.74 2.98 13.66
N LEU A 79 -12.95 2.59 13.32
CA LEU A 79 -14.17 3.29 13.69
C LEU A 79 -14.72 2.67 14.98
N SER A 80 -14.94 3.51 15.99
CA SER A 80 -15.69 3.16 17.20
C SER A 80 -17.19 3.21 16.93
N ASP A 81 -17.99 2.65 17.85
CA ASP A 81 -19.45 2.65 17.75
C ASP A 81 -20.03 4.08 17.80
N SER A 82 -19.30 5.03 18.39
CA SER A 82 -19.66 6.45 18.39
C SER A 82 -19.23 7.20 17.12
N GLY A 83 -18.71 6.51 16.10
CA GLY A 83 -18.24 7.11 14.84
C GLY A 83 -16.89 7.82 14.91
N LYS A 84 -16.17 7.75 16.05
CA LYS A 84 -14.82 8.34 16.14
C LYS A 84 -13.81 7.46 15.42
N GLU A 85 -12.98 8.10 14.59
CA GLU A 85 -11.83 7.46 13.92
C GLU A 85 -10.59 7.46 14.82
N GLN A 86 -9.96 6.30 14.97
CA GLN A 86 -8.63 6.16 15.56
C GLN A 86 -7.66 5.68 14.50
N ILE A 87 -6.62 6.46 14.21
CA ILE A 87 -5.57 6.04 13.27
C ILE A 87 -4.76 4.90 13.91
N VAL A 88 -4.66 3.78 13.19
CA VAL A 88 -3.86 2.62 13.60
C VAL A 88 -2.47 2.70 12.97
N ARG A 89 -2.41 2.97 11.66
CA ARG A 89 -1.15 3.04 10.91
C ARG A 89 -1.30 3.93 9.68
N ILE A 90 -0.19 4.53 9.25
CA ILE A 90 -0.06 5.18 7.94
C ILE A 90 0.97 4.39 7.15
N LEU A 91 0.60 3.95 5.95
CA LEU A 91 1.49 3.27 5.01
C LEU A 91 1.97 4.27 3.95
N THR A 92 3.23 4.14 3.60
CA THR A 92 3.99 4.99 2.66
C THR A 92 4.67 4.12 1.60
N PRO A 93 5.25 4.69 0.52
CA PRO A 93 5.84 3.88 -0.54
C PRO A 93 6.87 2.87 -0.03
N GLY A 94 6.69 1.59 -0.38
CA GLY A 94 7.49 0.46 0.12
C GLY A 94 6.86 -0.30 1.30
N ASP A 95 5.88 0.28 1.99
CA ASP A 95 5.04 -0.45 2.95
C ASP A 95 4.09 -1.42 2.23
N PHE A 96 3.68 -2.46 2.95
CA PHE A 96 2.69 -3.44 2.49
C PHE A 96 1.66 -3.74 3.56
N THR A 97 0.52 -4.32 3.14
CA THR A 97 -0.50 -4.83 4.04
C THR A 97 -1.36 -5.90 3.37
N GLY A 98 -1.74 -6.91 4.13
CA GLY A 98 -2.79 -7.89 3.85
C GLY A 98 -3.59 -8.04 5.12
#